data_AF-T0H4F1-F1
#
_entry.id   AF-T0H4F1-F1
#
_cell.length_a   1.000
_cell.length_b   1.000
_cell.length_c   1.000
_cell.angle_alpha   90.00
_cell.angle_beta   90.00
_cell.angle_gamma   90.00
#
_symmetry.space_group_name_H-M   'P 1'
#
loop_
_entity.id
_entity.type
_entity.pdbx_description
1 polymer ?
#
loop_
_entity_poly.entity_id
_entity_poly.type
_entity_poly.pdbx_seq_one_letter_code
_entity_poly.pdbx_strand_id
1 'polypeptide(L)'
;MNCHSLVATSKPLIKKLAKSYNDNKPIEWIKVHDMPDHVQFNHSRHISRGVDCSQCHGNVAEMVKVKQVASLNMGYCVDCHRENNAPTDCSTCHR
;
A
#
# COMPACT_ATOMS: atom_id res chain seq x y z
N MET A 1 18.55 -10.30 -4.59
CA MET A 1 17.59 -11.31 -4.13
C MET A 1 18.00 -11.73 -2.73
N ASN A 2 17.09 -11.73 -1.74
CA ASN A 2 17.42 -12.19 -0.39
C ASN A 2 16.95 -13.65 -0.20
N CYS A 3 15.85 -13.92 0.50
CA CYS A 3 15.40 -15.28 0.85
C CYS A 3 15.16 -16.23 -0.33
N HIS A 4 14.58 -15.75 -1.44
CA HIS A 4 14.26 -16.59 -2.61
C HIS A 4 15.48 -17.00 -3.45
N SER A 5 16.69 -16.69 -3.00
CA SER A 5 17.91 -17.33 -3.49
C SER A 5 18.01 -18.81 -3.06
N LEU A 6 17.38 -19.16 -1.92
CA LEU A 6 17.43 -20.50 -1.33
C LEU A 6 16.03 -21.11 -1.12
N VAL A 7 15.02 -20.28 -0.86
CA VAL A 7 13.67 -20.74 -0.49
C VAL A 7 12.75 -20.86 -1.70
N ALA A 8 12.12 -22.03 -1.86
CA ALA A 8 11.08 -22.31 -2.86
C ALA A 8 11.51 -22.01 -4.32
N THR A 9 12.79 -22.19 -4.62
CA THR A 9 13.44 -21.88 -5.90
C THR A 9 12.83 -22.62 -7.10
N SER A 10 12.20 -23.76 -6.88
CA SER A 10 11.54 -24.55 -7.92
C SER A 10 10.17 -24.02 -8.34
N LYS A 11 9.52 -23.16 -7.54
CA LYS A 11 8.16 -22.67 -7.84
C LYS A 11 8.13 -21.75 -9.07
N PRO A 12 7.12 -21.85 -9.96
CA PRO A 12 7.07 -21.07 -11.20
C PRO A 12 7.14 -19.54 -11.01
N LEU A 13 6.43 -19.00 -10.01
CA LEU A 13 6.45 -17.56 -9.72
C LEU A 13 7.81 -17.09 -9.19
N ILE A 14 8.52 -17.95 -8.45
CA ILE A 14 9.87 -17.63 -7.95
C ILE A 14 10.89 -17.68 -9.09
N LYS A 15 10.74 -18.59 -10.06
CA LYS A 15 11.53 -18.56 -11.29
C LYS A 15 11.33 -17.26 -12.09
N LYS A 16 10.09 -16.78 -12.19
CA LYS A 16 9.79 -15.46 -12.81
C LYS A 16 10.49 -14.33 -12.05
N LEU A 17 10.40 -14.33 -10.72
CA LEU A 17 11.08 -13.34 -9.87
C LEU A 17 12.61 -13.36 -10.03
N ALA A 18 13.21 -14.56 -10.04
CA ALA A 18 14.65 -14.74 -10.23
C ALA A 18 15.11 -14.25 -11.62
N LYS A 19 14.31 -14.52 -12.67
CA LYS A 19 14.59 -14.01 -14.02
C LYS A 19 14.58 -12.48 -14.05
N SER A 20 13.54 -11.84 -13.53
CA SER A 20 13.46 -10.37 -13.45
C SER A 20 14.65 -9.76 -12.72
N TYR A 21 15.08 -10.39 -11.61
CA TYR A 21 16.26 -9.96 -10.86
C TYR A 21 17.56 -10.06 -11.68
N ASN A 22 17.78 -11.19 -12.38
CA ASN A 22 18.99 -11.40 -13.18
C ASN A 22 19.03 -10.50 -14.42
N ASP A 23 17.87 -10.25 -15.03
CA ASP A 23 17.75 -9.37 -16.20
C ASP A 23 17.82 -7.87 -15.83
N ASN A 24 17.91 -7.54 -14.53
CA ASN A 24 17.82 -6.19 -13.98
C ASN A 24 16.55 -5.45 -14.45
N LYS A 25 15.44 -6.18 -14.60
CA LYS A 25 14.14 -5.66 -15.00
C LYS A 25 13.17 -5.71 -13.82
N PRO A 26 12.62 -4.57 -13.37
CA PRO A 26 11.64 -4.55 -12.29
C PRO A 26 10.43 -5.45 -12.57
N ILE A 27 9.81 -5.94 -11.50
CA ILE A 27 8.51 -6.60 -11.61
C ILE A 27 7.46 -5.53 -11.82
N GLU A 28 6.66 -5.68 -12.88
CA GLU A 28 5.49 -4.85 -13.17
C GLU A 28 4.36 -5.17 -12.19
N TRP A 29 4.43 -4.60 -10.99
CA TRP A 29 3.41 -4.74 -9.97
C TRP A 29 2.18 -3.90 -10.32
N ILE A 30 1.00 -4.49 -10.13
CA ILE A 30 -0.26 -3.76 -10.18
C ILE A 30 -0.48 -3.12 -8.80
N LYS A 31 -0.51 -1.80 -8.75
CA LYS A 31 -0.79 -1.04 -7.53
C LYS A 31 -2.28 -1.12 -7.23
N VAL A 32 -2.64 -1.71 -6.09
CA VAL A 32 -4.06 -1.92 -5.71
C VAL A 32 -4.70 -0.66 -5.12
N HIS A 33 -3.94 0.07 -4.30
CA HIS A 33 -4.38 1.34 -3.72
C HIS A 33 -3.66 2.48 -4.45
N ASP A 34 -4.34 3.05 -5.43
CA ASP A 34 -3.80 4.13 -6.25
C ASP A 34 -4.67 5.38 -6.11
N MET A 35 -4.11 6.40 -5.48
CA MET A 35 -4.78 7.70 -5.35
C MET A 35 -4.40 8.59 -6.53
N PRO A 36 -5.26 9.54 -6.92
CA PRO A 36 -4.92 10.52 -7.94
C PRO A 36 -3.63 11.28 -7.61
N ASP A 37 -2.85 11.64 -8.62
CA ASP A 37 -1.53 12.28 -8.44
C ASP A 37 -1.60 13.64 -7.72
N HIS A 38 -2.74 14.33 -7.81
CA HIS A 38 -3.03 15.57 -7.09
C HIS A 38 -3.40 15.35 -5.61
N VAL A 39 -3.27 14.11 -5.11
CA VAL A 39 -3.44 13.74 -3.70
C VAL A 39 -2.12 13.23 -3.15
N GLN A 40 -1.54 13.96 -2.22
CA GLN A 40 -0.28 13.65 -1.59
C GLN A 40 -0.51 12.98 -0.24
N PHE A 41 -0.49 11.64 -0.22
CA PHE A 41 -0.62 10.86 1.00
C PHE A 41 0.73 10.55 1.64
N ASN A 42 0.82 10.74 2.96
CA ASN A 42 2.03 10.50 3.72
C ASN A 42 1.80 9.47 4.82
N HIS A 43 2.29 8.24 4.61
CA HIS A 43 2.21 7.14 5.58
C HIS A 43 2.82 7.50 6.94
N SER A 44 3.95 8.20 6.98
CA SER A 44 4.68 8.43 8.23
C SER A 44 3.87 9.26 9.22
N ARG A 45 3.09 10.24 8.73
CA ARG A 45 2.20 11.05 9.58
C ARG A 45 1.14 10.19 10.26
N HIS A 46 0.50 9.30 9.53
CA HIS A 46 -0.56 8.44 10.05
C HIS A 46 -0.01 7.40 11.03
N ILE A 47 1.08 6.72 10.66
CA ILE A 47 1.74 5.72 11.52
C ILE A 47 2.25 6.36 12.81
N SER A 48 2.84 7.57 12.74
CA SER A 48 3.33 8.28 13.93
C SER A 48 2.23 8.66 14.93
N ARG A 49 0.98 8.69 14.46
CA ARG A 49 -0.21 8.96 15.29
C ARG A 49 -0.90 7.67 15.76
N GLY A 50 -0.32 6.50 15.50
CA GLY A 50 -0.84 5.21 15.95
C GLY A 50 -1.99 4.67 15.11
N VAL A 51 -2.22 5.18 13.90
CA VAL A 51 -3.21 4.63 12.97
C VAL A 51 -2.74 3.25 12.50
N ASP A 52 -3.55 2.23 12.74
CA ASP A 52 -3.21 0.85 12.39
C ASP A 52 -3.39 0.59 10.90
N CYS A 53 -2.48 -0.20 10.30
CA CYS A 53 -2.51 -0.54 8.88
C CYS A 53 -3.85 -1.14 8.45
N SER A 54 -4.47 -1.94 9.32
CA SER A 54 -5.71 -2.65 9.02
C SER A 54 -6.92 -1.73 8.93
N GLN A 55 -6.87 -0.52 9.49
CA GLN A 55 -7.95 0.44 9.35
C GLN A 55 -8.15 0.85 7.88
N CYS A 56 -7.07 1.02 7.12
CA CYS A 56 -7.12 1.40 5.71
C CYS A 56 -6.98 0.20 4.75
N HIS A 57 -6.14 -0.78 5.09
CA HIS A 57 -5.82 -1.92 4.20
C HIS A 57 -6.52 -3.22 4.58
N GLY A 58 -7.27 -3.27 5.68
CA GLY A 58 -7.87 -4.50 6.22
C GLY A 58 -6.85 -5.47 6.80
N ASN A 59 -7.31 -6.69 7.14
CA ASN A 59 -6.42 -7.73 7.67
C ASN A 59 -5.55 -8.34 6.56
N VAL A 60 -4.47 -7.65 6.19
CA VAL A 60 -3.53 -8.08 5.15
C VAL A 60 -2.88 -9.43 5.48
N ALA A 61 -2.73 -9.78 6.76
CA ALA A 61 -2.13 -11.05 7.18
C ALA A 61 -2.95 -12.26 6.71
N GLU A 62 -4.27 -12.12 6.58
CA GLU A 62 -5.18 -13.17 6.08
C GLU A 62 -5.44 -13.06 4.57
N MET A 63 -4.92 -12.01 3.90
CA MET A 63 -5.13 -11.81 2.47
C MET A 63 -4.17 -12.65 1.63
N VAL A 64 -4.71 -13.70 0.98
CA VAL A 64 -3.97 -14.46 -0.06
C VAL A 64 -3.60 -13.58 -1.26
N LYS A 65 -4.47 -12.63 -1.61
CA LYS A 65 -4.23 -11.57 -2.59
C LYS A 65 -4.75 -10.25 -2.03
N VAL A 66 -3.95 -9.20 -2.13
CA VAL A 66 -4.32 -7.87 -1.66
C VAL A 66 -5.54 -7.39 -2.43
N LYS A 67 -6.52 -6.85 -1.70
CA LYS A 67 -7.72 -6.22 -2.25
C LYS A 67 -7.99 -4.93 -1.49
N GLN A 68 -8.66 -4.00 -2.16
CA GLN A 68 -9.12 -2.77 -1.52
C GLN A 68 -10.38 -3.07 -0.69
N VAL A 69 -10.32 -2.79 0.61
CA VAL A 69 -11.45 -2.99 1.54
C VAL A 69 -12.10 -1.69 1.98
N ALA A 70 -11.35 -0.60 1.99
CA ALA A 70 -11.83 0.75 2.25
C ALA A 70 -11.88 1.53 0.93
N SER A 71 -12.84 2.45 0.77
CA SER A 71 -12.96 3.25 -0.46
C SER A 71 -11.75 4.17 -0.68
N LEU A 72 -11.12 4.63 0.40
CA LEU A 72 -9.99 5.60 0.39
C LEU A 72 -10.26 6.82 -0.50
N ASN A 73 -11.53 7.18 -0.64
CA ASN A 73 -11.93 8.40 -1.32
C ASN A 73 -11.87 9.59 -0.34
N MET A 74 -12.02 10.81 -0.87
CA MET A 74 -11.98 12.02 -0.06
C MET A 74 -12.92 11.97 1.15
N GLY A 75 -14.15 11.45 0.99
CA GLY A 75 -15.12 11.32 2.07
C GLY A 75 -14.59 10.45 3.20
N TYR A 76 -14.11 9.25 2.88
CA TYR A 76 -13.53 8.33 3.86
C TYR A 76 -12.36 8.97 4.63
N CYS A 77 -11.46 9.66 3.94
CA CYS A 77 -10.31 10.32 4.56
C CYS A 77 -10.76 11.48 5.48
N VAL A 78 -11.65 12.34 5.00
CA VAL A 78 -12.11 13.52 5.75
C VAL A 78 -12.95 13.11 6.95
N ASP A 79 -13.78 12.08 6.83
CA ASP A 79 -14.59 11.59 7.96
C ASP A 79 -13.69 11.03 9.07
N CYS A 80 -12.71 10.19 8.71
CA CYS A 80 -11.70 9.72 9.66
C CYS A 80 -10.93 10.88 10.30
N HIS A 81 -10.56 11.90 9.52
CA HIS A 81 -9.88 13.08 10.06
C HIS A 81 -10.76 13.86 11.06
N ARG A 82 -12.06 14.02 10.78
CA ARG A 82 -13.02 14.68 11.70
C ARG A 82 -13.14 13.93 13.02
N GLU A 83 -13.27 12.60 12.96
CA GLU A 83 -13.39 11.75 14.15
C GLU A 83 -12.15 11.81 15.04
N ASN A 84 -10.98 12.08 14.45
CA ASN A 84 -9.69 12.09 15.13
C ASN A 84 -9.10 13.50 15.35
N ASN A 85 -9.88 14.56 15.12
CA ASN A 85 -9.42 15.96 15.20
C ASN A 85 -8.14 16.24 14.38
N ALA A 86 -8.03 15.64 13.20
CA ALA A 86 -6.94 15.86 12.26
C ALA A 86 -7.27 16.99 11.26
N PRO A 87 -6.27 17.60 10.59
CA PRO A 87 -6.50 18.66 9.62
C PRO A 87 -7.37 18.21 8.44
N THR A 88 -8.43 18.98 8.13
CA THR A 88 -9.36 18.71 7.02
C THR A 88 -9.26 19.75 5.90
N ASP A 89 -8.27 20.65 5.97
CA ASP A 89 -8.06 21.66 4.94
C ASP A 89 -7.65 21.03 3.61
N CYS A 90 -8.15 21.56 2.50
CA CYS A 90 -7.89 21.05 1.15
C CYS A 90 -6.39 20.91 0.86
N SER A 91 -5.58 21.88 1.29
CA SER A 91 -4.13 21.92 1.06
C SER A 91 -3.35 20.88 1.86
N THR A 92 -4.00 20.23 2.84
CA THR A 92 -3.42 19.11 3.58
C THR A 92 -3.13 17.92 2.66
N CYS A 93 -4.02 17.70 1.69
CA CYS A 93 -3.98 16.54 0.79
C CYS A 93 -3.66 16.95 -0.66
N HIS A 94 -4.10 18.14 -1.09
CA HIS A 94 -3.98 18.59 -2.47
C HIS A 94 -2.82 19.57 -2.65
N ARG A 95 -1.94 19.28 -3.60
CA ARG A 95 -0.80 20.11 -4.01
C ARG A 95 -0.62 20.07 -5.51
#